data_AF-A0AAE0V4W4-F1
#
_entry.id   AF-A0AAE0V4W4-F1
#
_cell.length_a   1.000
_cell.length_b   1.000
_cell.length_c   1.000
_cell.angle_alpha   90.00
_cell.angle_beta   90.00
_cell.angle_gamma   90.00
#
_symmetry.space_group_name_H-M   'P 1'
#
loop_
_entity.id
_entity.type
_entity.pdbx_description
1 polymer ?
#
loop_
_entity_poly.entity_id
_entity_poly.type
_entity_poly.pdbx_seq_one_letter_code
_entity_poly.pdbx_strand_id
1 'polypeptide(L)'
;MKLELFGLNGKCHVWRKPDTAHHLANIIPTVKNGGSSIMLWGCFSTAGTGRLVRMDGKMNAAMYRDILDENLLQSALDLRLGRRFIFQQDNDPKHTAKITKEWLRENSVNVLE
;
A
#
# COMPACT_ATOMS: atom_id res chain seq x y z
N MET A 1 0.91 -1.07 -1.40
CA MET A 1 -0.15 -1.88 -0.77
C MET A 1 -1.52 -1.40 -1.23
N LYS A 2 -2.44 -2.31 -1.57
CA LYS A 2 -3.85 -1.99 -1.85
C LYS A 2 -4.67 -2.44 -0.63
N LEU A 3 -5.45 -1.54 -0.05
CA LEU A 3 -6.39 -1.87 1.01
C LEU A 3 -7.82 -1.74 0.48
N GLU A 4 -8.58 -2.82 0.54
CA GLU A 4 -9.99 -2.84 0.14
C GLU A 4 -10.86 -2.24 1.26
N LEU A 5 -11.62 -1.19 0.96
CA LEU A 5 -12.56 -0.58 1.93
C LEU A 5 -13.81 -1.45 2.11
N PHE A 6 -14.23 -2.12 1.04
CA PHE A 6 -15.38 -3.03 1.02
C PHE A 6 -14.93 -4.41 0.53
N GLY A 7 -14.07 -5.05 1.31
CA GLY A 7 -13.52 -6.38 1.00
C GLY A 7 -13.17 -7.22 2.23
N LEU A 8 -13.39 -6.69 3.44
CA LEU A 8 -13.40 -7.51 4.64
C LEU A 8 -14.68 -8.35 4.58
N ASN A 9 -14.60 -9.54 3.97
CA ASN A 9 -15.57 -10.62 4.12
C ASN A 9 -15.57 -11.10 5.59
N GLY A 10 -15.87 -10.20 6.52
CA GLY A 10 -16.23 -10.56 7.87
C GLY A 10 -17.50 -11.39 7.79
N LYS A 11 -17.48 -12.60 8.34
CA LYS A 11 -18.72 -13.35 8.54
C LYS A 11 -19.64 -12.47 9.38
N CYS A 12 -20.79 -12.10 8.83
CA CYS A 12 -21.78 -11.33 9.55
C CYS A 12 -22.93 -12.28 9.93
N HIS A 13 -23.32 -12.27 11.20
CA HIS A 13 -24.41 -13.08 11.71
C HIS A 13 -25.72 -12.33 11.53
N VAL A 14 -26.72 -12.97 10.90
CA VAL A 14 -28.05 -12.41 10.69
C VAL A 14 -29.07 -13.28 11.41
N TRP A 15 -29.92 -12.65 12.24
CA TRP A 15 -31.06 -13.31 12.86
C TRP A 15 -32.30 -13.10 12.00
N ARG A 16 -33.02 -14.18 11.67
CA ARG A 16 -34.21 -14.11 10.82
C ARG A 16 -35.27 -15.12 11.25
N LYS A 17 -36.52 -14.82 10.94
CA LYS A 17 -37.65 -15.75 11.12
C LYS A 17 -37.61 -16.84 10.04
N PRO A 18 -38.20 -18.02 10.26
CA PRO A 18 -38.41 -19.03 9.22
C PRO A 18 -39.00 -18.41 7.94
N ASP A 19 -38.58 -18.90 6.78
CA ASP A 19 -38.98 -18.43 5.44
C ASP A 19 -38.65 -16.98 5.06
N THR A 20 -38.01 -16.20 5.94
CA THR A 20 -37.65 -14.81 5.64
C THR A 20 -36.23 -14.63 5.06
N ALA A 21 -35.63 -15.71 4.57
CA ALA A 21 -34.22 -15.77 4.15
C ALA A 21 -33.83 -14.74 3.08
N HIS A 22 -34.76 -14.40 2.18
CA HIS A 22 -34.52 -13.54 1.03
C HIS A 22 -35.11 -12.12 1.15
N HIS A 23 -35.63 -11.75 2.33
CA HIS A 23 -36.08 -10.39 2.55
C HIS A 23 -34.88 -9.44 2.58
N LEU A 24 -35.02 -8.26 1.97
CA LEU A 24 -33.95 -7.26 1.91
C LEU A 24 -33.38 -6.89 3.29
N ALA A 25 -34.21 -6.91 4.34
CA ALA A 25 -33.78 -6.68 5.72
C ALA A 25 -32.89 -7.80 6.30
N ASN A 26 -32.87 -8.99 5.68
CA ASN A 26 -32.13 -10.18 6.10
C ASN A 26 -31.00 -10.56 5.14
N ILE A 27 -30.74 -9.73 4.12
CA ILE A 27 -29.64 -9.90 3.17
C ILE A 27 -28.63 -8.78 3.41
N ILE A 28 -27.36 -9.13 3.45
CA ILE A 28 -26.27 -8.15 3.44
C ILE A 28 -25.87 -7.95 1.97
N PRO A 29 -26.09 -6.77 1.39
CA PRO A 29 -25.71 -6.52 0.01
C PRO A 29 -24.19 -6.65 -0.13
N THR A 30 -23.75 -7.46 -1.08
CA THR A 30 -22.33 -7.61 -1.43
C THR A 30 -22.04 -6.83 -2.70
N VAL A 31 -20.98 -6.03 -2.68
CA VAL A 31 -20.46 -5.39 -3.89
C VAL A 31 -19.77 -6.46 -4.74
N LYS A 32 -20.47 -6.95 -5.76
CA LYS A 32 -20.00 -8.07 -6.57
C LYS A 32 -18.80 -7.78 -7.46
N ASN A 33 -18.32 -6.54 -7.58
CA ASN A 33 -17.09 -6.18 -8.33
C ASN A 33 -16.73 -4.68 -8.17
N GLY A 34 -16.64 -4.15 -6.95
CA GLY A 34 -16.46 -2.70 -6.82
C GLY A 34 -16.39 -2.16 -5.42
N GLY A 35 -15.58 -2.77 -4.55
CA GLY A 35 -15.15 -2.07 -3.36
C GLY A 35 -14.25 -0.90 -3.76
N SER A 36 -14.50 0.29 -3.22
CA SER A 36 -13.48 1.35 -3.22
C SER A 36 -12.24 0.79 -2.52
N SER A 37 -11.06 1.07 -3.06
CA SER A 37 -9.80 0.66 -2.46
C SER A 37 -8.89 1.86 -2.34
N ILE A 38 -8.12 1.90 -1.27
CA ILE A 38 -7.06 2.90 -1.10
C ILE A 38 -5.73 2.25 -1.43
N MET A 39 -4.92 2.97 -2.20
CA MET A 39 -3.54 2.58 -2.44
C MET A 39 -2.67 3.31 -1.43
N LEU A 40 -1.84 2.56 -0.71
CA LEU A 40 -0.91 3.08 0.27
C LEU A 40 0.52 2.68 -0.12
N TRP A 41 1.45 3.60 0.00
CA TRP A 41 2.88 3.30 0.08
C TRP A 41 3.32 3.50 1.52
N GLY A 42 4.19 2.64 2.01
CA GLY A 42 4.81 2.85 3.30
C GLY A 42 6.07 2.00 3.45
N CYS A 43 6.88 2.36 4.42
CA CYS A 43 8.10 1.64 4.77
C CYS A 43 8.20 1.45 6.28
N PHE A 44 9.01 0.50 6.72
CA PHE A 44 9.28 0.24 8.13
C PHE A 44 10.66 -0.39 8.29
N SER A 45 11.15 -0.43 9.53
CA SER A 45 12.42 -1.03 9.91
C SER A 45 12.30 -1.64 11.31
N THR A 46 13.39 -2.19 11.84
CA THR A 46 13.47 -2.61 13.24
C THR A 46 13.29 -1.45 14.23
N ALA A 47 13.54 -0.21 13.81
CA ALA A 47 13.32 0.98 14.63
C ALA A 47 11.85 1.43 14.68
N GLY A 48 10.98 0.86 13.84
CA GLY A 48 9.55 1.19 13.78
C GLY A 48 9.05 1.49 12.39
N THR A 49 7.89 2.14 12.31
CA THR A 49 7.22 2.51 11.06
C THR A 49 7.75 3.82 10.50
N GLY A 50 8.09 3.83 9.21
CA GLY A 50 8.36 5.05 8.47
C GLY A 50 7.07 5.72 8.01
N ARG A 51 7.18 6.59 7.01
CA ARG A 51 6.02 7.31 6.47
C ARG A 51 5.03 6.37 5.78
N LEU A 52 3.74 6.68 5.88
CA LEU A 52 2.65 6.02 5.18
C LEU A 52 1.92 7.06 4.34
N VAL A 53 1.91 6.88 3.03
CA VAL A 53 1.41 7.84 2.05
C VAL A 53 0.24 7.22 1.29
N ARG A 54 -0.87 7.95 1.22
CA ARG A 54 -2.01 7.58 0.39
C ARG A 54 -1.78 8.04 -1.04
N MET A 55 -2.01 7.13 -1.98
CA MET A 55 -1.99 7.39 -3.41
C MET A 55 -3.41 7.48 -3.95
N ASP A 56 -3.65 8.51 -4.76
CA ASP A 56 -4.88 8.61 -5.53
C ASP A 56 -4.68 7.91 -6.87
N GLY A 57 -5.38 6.79 -7.05
CA GLY A 57 -5.34 6.00 -8.26
C GLY A 57 -4.23 4.94 -8.31
N LYS A 58 -3.97 4.43 -9.52
CA LYS A 58 -2.99 3.35 -9.75
C LYS A 58 -1.58 3.92 -9.84
N MET A 59 -0.70 3.50 -8.94
CA MET A 59 0.69 3.93 -8.91
C MET A 59 1.43 3.54 -10.21
N ASN A 60 2.00 4.52 -10.88
CA ASN A 60 2.91 4.34 -12.01
C ASN A 60 4.38 4.60 -11.57
N ALA A 61 5.34 4.46 -12.49
CA ALA A 61 6.76 4.62 -12.19
C ALA A 61 7.15 6.06 -11.81
N ALA A 62 6.55 7.07 -12.43
CA ALA A 62 6.82 8.47 -12.11
C ALA A 62 6.35 8.81 -10.69
N MET A 63 5.11 8.44 -10.35
CA MET A 63 4.57 8.57 -9.00
C MET A 63 5.44 7.82 -8.00
N TYR A 64 5.88 6.59 -8.33
CA TYR A 64 6.77 5.83 -7.46
C TYR A 64 8.05 6.59 -7.14
N ARG A 65 8.73 7.13 -8.16
CA ARG A 65 9.91 7.98 -7.99
C ARG A 65 9.63 9.17 -7.09
N ASP A 66 8.53 9.88 -7.32
CA ASP A 66 8.16 11.07 -6.54
C ASP A 66 7.97 10.72 -5.06
N ILE A 67 7.36 9.57 -4.73
CA ILE A 67 7.20 9.23 -3.31
C ILE A 67 8.53 8.80 -2.68
N LEU A 68 9.44 8.18 -3.44
CA LEU A 68 10.78 7.90 -2.93
C LEU A 68 11.52 9.20 -2.60
N ASP A 69 11.44 10.19 -3.49
CA ASP A 69 12.04 11.52 -3.32
C ASP A 69 11.52 12.23 -2.07
N GLU A 70 10.20 12.26 -1.89
CA GLU A 70 9.56 12.97 -0.79
C GLU A 70 9.59 12.22 0.55
N ASN A 71 9.66 10.89 0.54
CA ASN A 71 9.35 10.09 1.73
C ASN A 71 10.41 9.06 2.13
N LEU A 72 11.20 8.50 1.21
CA LEU A 72 12.12 7.42 1.57
C LEU A 72 13.25 7.93 2.47
N LEU A 73 13.98 8.95 2.02
CA LEU A 73 15.12 9.49 2.75
C LEU A 73 14.67 10.11 4.08
N GLN A 74 13.54 10.82 4.06
CA GLN A 74 12.98 11.39 5.28
C GLN A 74 12.56 10.30 6.28
N SER A 75 11.98 9.19 5.82
CA SER A 75 11.69 8.05 6.70
C SER A 75 12.95 7.45 7.30
N ALA A 76 14.05 7.34 6.53
CA ALA A 76 15.32 6.84 7.05
C ALA A 76 15.93 7.78 8.11
N LEU A 77 15.76 9.10 7.94
CA LEU A 77 16.15 10.11 8.93
C LEU A 77 15.29 10.00 10.20
N ASP A 78 13.97 9.96 10.05
CA ASP A 78 13.00 9.87 11.14
C ASP A 78 13.24 8.61 11.98
N LEU A 79 13.57 7.49 11.33
CA LEU A 79 13.91 6.20 11.93
C LEU A 79 15.37 6.07 12.40
N ARG A 80 16.20 7.10 12.18
CA ARG A 80 17.63 7.14 12.56
C ARG A 80 18.45 5.93 12.05
N LEU A 81 18.16 5.47 10.82
CA LEU A 81 18.83 4.29 10.23
C LEU A 81 20.29 4.55 9.82
N GLY A 82 20.71 5.81 9.85
CA GLY A 82 22.02 6.24 9.39
C GLY A 82 22.15 6.20 7.86
N ARG A 83 23.35 6.50 7.36
CA ARG A 83 23.62 6.67 5.92
C ARG A 83 23.73 5.36 5.12
N ARG A 84 23.82 4.20 5.79
CA ARG A 84 24.07 2.90 5.17
C ARG A 84 22.90 1.93 5.31
N PHE A 85 21.67 2.47 5.34
CA PHE A 85 20.50 1.60 5.30
C PHE A 85 20.42 0.89 3.95
N ILE A 86 19.78 -0.27 3.94
CA ILE A 86 19.48 -1.05 2.74
C ILE A 86 17.98 -0.94 2.50
N PHE A 87 17.59 -0.50 1.32
CA PHE A 87 16.21 -0.39 0.89
C PHE A 87 15.76 -1.69 0.23
N GLN A 88 14.64 -2.24 0.68
CA GLN A 88 14.06 -3.45 0.11
C GLN A 88 12.75 -3.10 -0.61
N GLN A 89 12.61 -3.58 -1.85
CA GLN A 89 11.44 -3.40 -2.69
C GLN A 89 11.21 -4.66 -3.53
N ASP A 90 9.98 -4.89 -4.02
CA ASP A 90 9.70 -6.00 -4.93
C ASP A 90 10.16 -5.69 -6.37
N ASN A 91 10.18 -6.72 -7.23
CA ASN A 91 10.59 -6.61 -8.63
C ASN A 91 9.48 -6.15 -9.59
N ASP A 92 8.47 -5.42 -9.09
CA ASP A 92 7.43 -4.91 -9.97
C ASP A 92 8.01 -3.97 -11.06
N PRO A 93 7.51 -4.02 -12.31
CA PRO A 93 8.02 -3.21 -13.41
C PRO A 93 8.19 -1.71 -13.11
N LYS A 94 7.35 -1.14 -12.23
CA LYS A 94 7.48 0.27 -11.86
C LYS A 94 8.67 0.56 -10.92
N HIS A 95 9.08 -0.41 -10.10
CA HIS A 95 10.25 -0.28 -9.23
C HIS A 95 11.55 -0.52 -10.00
N THR A 96 11.49 -1.32 -11.05
CA THR A 96 12.63 -1.62 -11.94
C THR A 96 12.73 -0.69 -13.16
N ALA A 97 11.79 0.25 -13.30
CA ALA A 97 11.78 1.26 -14.35
C ALA A 97 13.04 2.12 -14.32
N LYS A 98 13.46 2.60 -15.50
CA LYS A 98 14.68 3.40 -15.67
C LYS A 98 14.71 4.62 -14.72
N ILE A 99 13.62 5.38 -14.67
CA ILE A 99 13.50 6.59 -13.82
C ILE A 99 13.71 6.28 -12.33
N THR A 100 13.18 5.14 -11.86
CA THR A 100 13.32 4.70 -10.47
C THR A 100 14.76 4.29 -10.17
N LYS A 101 15.38 3.51 -11.07
CA LYS A 101 16.78 3.07 -10.93
C LYS A 101 17.76 4.25 -10.97
N GLU A 102 17.51 5.24 -11.84
CA GLU A 102 18.31 6.46 -11.92
C GLU A 102 18.23 7.26 -10.62
N TRP A 103 17.01 7.48 -10.11
CA TRP A 103 16.82 8.18 -8.84
C TRP A 103 17.51 7.47 -7.66
N LEU A 104 17.39 6.14 -7.56
CA LEU A 104 18.05 5.35 -6.50
C LEU A 104 19.57 5.49 -6.56
N ARG A 105 20.15 5.48 -7.76
CA ARG A 105 21.59 5.67 -7.99
C ARG A 105 22.03 7.09 -7.64
N GLU A 106 21.31 8.10 -8.10
CA GLU A 106 21.61 9.52 -7.85
C GLU A 106 21.56 9.87 -6.37
N ASN A 107 20.65 9.24 -5.62
CA ASN A 107 20.51 9.41 -4.18
C ASN A 107 21.36 8.43 -3.36
N SER A 108 22.23 7.64 -4.00
CA SER A 108 23.12 6.66 -3.35
C SER A 108 22.38 5.69 -2.41
N VAL A 109 21.18 5.26 -2.81
CA VAL A 109 20.36 4.32 -2.04
C VAL A 109 20.80 2.90 -2.38
N ASN A 110 21.27 2.15 -1.37
CA ASN A 110 21.58 0.73 -1.52
C ASN A 110 20.27 -0.06 -1.57
N VAL A 111 20.07 -0.86 -2.61
CA VAL A 111 18.89 -1.71 -2.76
C VAL A 111 19.27 -3.17 -2.46
N LEU A 112 18.42 -3.89 -1.72
CA LEU A 112 18.58 -5.33 -1.51
C LEU A 112 18.26 -6.08 -2.81
N GLU A 113 19.19 -6.92 -3.27
CA GLU A 113 19.00 -7.82 -4.42
C GLU A 113 18.06 -9.00 -4.12
#